data_AF-A0AAX3UBB6-F1
#
_entry.id   AF-A0AAX3UBB6-F1
#
_cell.length_a   1.000
_cell.length_b   1.000
_cell.length_c   1.000
_cell.angle_alpha   90.00
_cell.angle_beta   90.00
_cell.angle_gamma   90.00
#
_symmetry.space_group_name_H-M   'P 1'
#
loop_
_entity.id
_entity.type
_entity.pdbx_description
1 polymer ?
#
loop_
_entity_poly.entity_id
_entity_poly.type
_entity_poly.pdbx_seq_one_letter_code
_entity_poly.pdbx_strand_id
1 'polypeptide(L)'
;MIQQAIQVQLETGMSKVKIASPVRIAGQSIYEFRLNLKQAGSVRVAFAVKDKQILVVLITSNLQKDSFSRELETTLKGSHYAFGSR
;
A
#
# COMPACT_ATOMS: atom_id res chain seq x y z
N MET A 1 -4.47 11.32 7.40
CA MET A 1 -3.13 10.85 7.83
C MET A 1 -2.51 9.86 6.83
N ILE A 2 -3.08 8.66 6.59
CA ILE A 2 -2.50 7.69 5.63
C ILE A 2 -2.53 8.20 4.19
N GLN A 3 -3.68 8.70 3.72
CA GLN A 3 -3.81 9.28 2.38
C GLN A 3 -2.81 10.42 2.14
N GLN A 4 -2.66 11.33 3.11
CA GLN A 4 -1.66 12.42 3.04
C GLN A 4 -0.23 11.87 2.99
N ALA A 5 0.08 10.84 3.78
CA ALA A 5 1.41 10.22 3.74
C ALA A 5 1.70 9.58 2.36
N ILE A 6 0.71 8.91 1.76
CA ILE A 6 0.81 8.38 0.40
C ILE A 6 0.99 9.54 -0.59
N GLN A 7 0.21 10.61 -0.44
CA GLN A 7 0.31 11.79 -1.31
C GLN A 7 1.71 12.42 -1.27
N VAL A 8 2.32 12.54 -0.09
CA VAL A 8 3.73 12.96 0.05
C VAL A 8 4.67 12.00 -0.68
N GLN A 9 4.42 10.68 -0.63
CA GLN A 9 5.22 9.74 -1.43
C GLN A 9 5.06 10.00 -2.93
N LEU A 10 3.86 10.31 -3.42
CA LEU A 10 3.64 10.65 -4.83
C LEU A 10 4.37 11.93 -5.24
N GLU A 11 4.30 12.97 -4.41
CA GLU A 11 4.95 14.26 -4.66
C GLU A 11 6.47 14.18 -4.60
N THR A 12 7.01 13.29 -3.77
CA THR A 12 8.46 13.08 -3.62
C THR A 12 9.01 11.98 -4.55
N GLY A 13 8.23 11.58 -5.57
CA GLY A 13 8.67 10.60 -6.57
C GLY A 13 8.86 9.18 -6.03
N MET A 14 8.11 8.80 -5.00
CA MET A 14 8.07 7.45 -4.41
C MET A 14 9.43 6.96 -3.86
N SER A 15 10.32 7.88 -3.46
CA SER A 15 11.70 7.54 -3.04
C SER A 15 11.81 6.66 -1.78
N LYS A 16 10.78 6.62 -0.92
CA LYS A 16 10.77 5.84 0.33
C LYS A 16 9.80 4.64 0.32
N VAL A 17 9.26 4.28 -0.83
CA VAL A 17 8.40 3.10 -0.98
C VAL A 17 9.16 1.95 -1.67
N LYS A 18 8.63 0.74 -1.55
CA LYS A 18 9.15 -0.47 -2.22
C LYS A 18 8.03 -1.17 -2.97
N ILE A 19 8.36 -2.00 -3.95
CA ILE A 19 7.39 -2.94 -4.54
C ILE A 19 7.05 -3.99 -3.48
N ALA A 20 5.74 -4.17 -3.23
CA ALA A 20 5.23 -5.05 -2.19
C ALA A 20 4.91 -6.47 -2.70
N SER A 21 4.59 -6.59 -3.99
CA SER A 21 4.19 -7.85 -4.63
C SER A 21 4.48 -7.81 -6.13
N PRO A 22 4.75 -8.95 -6.79
CA PRO A 22 4.79 -9.04 -8.25
C PRO A 22 3.40 -8.92 -8.90
N VAL A 23 2.33 -9.12 -8.14
CA VAL A 23 0.95 -8.97 -8.61
C VAL A 23 0.68 -7.50 -8.92
N ARG A 24 -0.13 -7.26 -9.96
CA ARG A 24 -0.57 -5.93 -10.37
C ARG A 24 -2.08 -5.79 -10.28
N ILE A 25 -2.54 -4.62 -9.84
CA ILE A 25 -3.97 -4.26 -9.80
C ILE A 25 -4.23 -3.30 -10.96
N ALA A 26 -5.10 -3.71 -11.90
CA ALA A 26 -5.38 -2.94 -13.12
C ALA A 26 -4.11 -2.49 -13.87
N GLY A 27 -3.10 -3.37 -13.93
CA GLY A 27 -1.81 -3.10 -14.56
C GLY A 27 -0.83 -2.25 -13.73
N GLN A 28 -1.22 -1.81 -12.53
CA GLN A 28 -0.39 -0.98 -11.64
C GLN A 28 0.35 -1.83 -10.60
N SER A 29 1.57 -1.42 -10.30
CA SER A 29 2.36 -1.99 -9.20
C SER A 29 1.71 -1.72 -7.84
N ILE A 30 1.93 -2.64 -6.91
CA ILE A 30 1.56 -2.47 -5.50
C ILE A 30 2.81 -2.07 -4.73
N TYR A 31 2.73 -0.96 -4.02
CA TYR A 31 3.82 -0.37 -3.24
C TYR A 31 3.60 -0.57 -1.75
N GLU A 32 4.67 -0.67 -0.96
CA GLU A 32 4.62 -0.59 0.49
C GLU A 32 5.58 0.44 1.08
N PHE A 33 5.20 0.97 2.24
CA PHE A 33 6.09 1.73 3.10
C PHE A 33 5.67 1.63 4.56
N ARG A 34 6.60 1.98 5.44
CA ARG A 34 6.38 2.10 6.87
C ARG A 34 6.03 3.54 7.22
N LEU A 35 4.85 3.75 7.78
CA LEU A 35 4.37 5.02 8.28
C LEU A 35 4.47 5.03 9.82
N ASN A 36 4.98 6.13 10.38
CA ASN A 36 4.96 6.36 11.82
C ASN A 36 3.78 7.28 12.16
N LEU A 37 2.81 6.78 12.91
CA LEU A 37 1.60 7.50 13.34
C LEU A 37 1.77 8.12 14.74
N LYS A 38 3.02 8.36 15.17
CA LYS A 38 3.36 8.89 16.49
C LYS A 38 2.79 8.01 17.62
N GLN A 39 1.73 8.46 18.28
CA GLN A 39 1.12 7.81 19.45
C GLN A 39 0.48 6.46 19.11
N ALA A 40 0.02 6.27 17.87
CA ALA A 40 -0.54 4.99 17.40
C ALA A 40 0.51 3.98 16.94
N GLY A 41 1.80 4.28 17.13
CA GLY A 41 2.90 3.43 16.70
C GLY A 41 3.14 3.47 15.19
N SER A 42 3.73 2.41 14.65
CA SER A 42 4.10 2.35 13.24
C SER A 42 3.27 1.32 12.49
N VAL A 43 2.79 1.70 11.32
CA VAL A 43 2.03 0.83 10.42
C VAL A 43 2.77 0.60 9.11
N ARG A 44 2.57 -0.56 8.51
CA ARG A 44 2.88 -0.84 7.12
C ARG A 44 1.62 -0.63 6.28
N VAL A 45 1.78 0.00 5.13
CA VAL A 45 0.69 0.29 4.21
C VAL A 45 1.06 -0.26 2.85
N ALA A 46 0.22 -1.15 2.29
CA ALA A 46 0.27 -1.57 0.89
C ALA A 46 -0.76 -0.77 0.08
N PHE A 47 -0.37 -0.21 -1.05
CA PHE A 47 -1.26 0.60 -1.89
C PHE A 47 -0.89 0.55 -3.38
N ALA A 48 -1.86 0.81 -4.25
CA ALA A 48 -1.66 1.00 -5.68
C ALA A 48 -2.23 2.38 -6.09
N VAL A 49 -1.71 2.94 -7.19
CA VAL A 49 -2.13 4.26 -7.69
C VAL A 49 -2.42 4.19 -9.17
N LYS A 50 -3.57 4.74 -9.58
CA LYS A 50 -3.99 4.86 -10.98
C LYS A 50 -4.76 6.17 -11.16
N ASP A 51 -4.42 6.98 -12.15
CA ASP A 51 -5.17 8.21 -12.50
C ASP A 51 -5.48 9.12 -11.29
N LYS A 52 -4.46 9.34 -10.43
CA LYS A 52 -4.55 10.10 -9.17
C LYS A 52 -5.49 9.49 -8.11
N GLN A 53 -5.99 8.28 -8.31
CA GLN A 53 -6.71 7.51 -7.30
C GLN A 53 -5.73 6.64 -6.53
N ILE A 54 -5.90 6.62 -5.20
CA ILE A 54 -5.14 5.75 -4.30
C ILE A 54 -6.06 4.62 -3.87
N LEU A 55 -5.61 3.39 -4.10
CA LEU A 55 -6.24 2.19 -3.56
C LEU A 55 -5.36 1.62 -2.46
N VAL A 56 -5.85 1.63 -1.22
CA VAL A 56 -5.15 0.98 -0.10
C VAL A 56 -5.60 -0.47 -0.04
N VAL A 57 -4.62 -1.39 -0.09
CA VAL A 57 -4.85 -2.84 -0.14
C VAL A 57 -4.81 -3.44 1.25
N LEU A 58 -3.81 -3.05 2.06
CA LEU A 58 -3.59 -3.58 3.40
C LEU A 58 -2.95 -2.53 4.32
N ILE A 59 -3.40 -2.47 5.57
CA ILE A 59 -2.76 -1.70 6.64
C ILE A 59 -2.58 -2.63 7.85
N THR A 60 -1.38 -2.66 8.43
CA THR A 60 -1.10 -3.45 9.64
C THR A 60 -0.10 -2.72 10.54
N SER A 61 -0.26 -2.83 11.86
CA SER A 61 0.62 -2.24 12.88
C SER A 61 1.61 -3.24 13.50
N ASN A 62 1.41 -4.54 13.26
CA ASN A 62 2.04 -5.60 14.06
C ASN A 62 2.77 -6.66 13.23
N LEU A 63 2.66 -6.65 11.90
CA LEU A 63 3.34 -7.63 11.07
C LEU A 63 4.79 -7.24 10.75
N GLN A 64 5.70 -8.19 11.00
CA GLN A 64 7.05 -8.16 10.46
C GLN A 64 7.01 -8.36 8.92
N LYS A 65 8.12 -8.06 8.25
CA LYS A 65 8.17 -7.96 6.78
C LYS A 65 7.65 -9.22 6.07
N ASP A 66 8.13 -10.41 6.46
CA ASP A 66 7.79 -11.64 5.75
C ASP A 66 6.32 -12.03 5.98
N SER A 67 5.82 -11.82 7.20
CA SER A 67 4.40 -11.99 7.52
C SER A 67 3.52 -11.01 6.74
N PHE A 68 3.97 -9.76 6.57
CA PHE A 68 3.25 -8.77 5.77
C PHE A 68 3.16 -9.17 4.30
N SER A 69 4.24 -9.63 3.68
CA SER A 69 4.22 -10.09 2.29
C SER A 69 3.25 -11.27 2.09
N ARG A 70 3.26 -12.24 2.99
CA ARG A 70 2.35 -13.40 2.94
C ARG A 70 0.89 -13.00 3.12
N GLU A 71 0.62 -12.09 4.05
CA GLU A 71 -0.73 -11.57 4.29
C GLU A 71 -1.24 -10.81 3.07
N LEU A 72 -0.40 -9.98 2.46
CA LEU A 72 -0.71 -9.24 1.24
C LEU A 72 -1.03 -10.21 0.08
N GLU A 73 -0.25 -11.26 -0.12
CA GLU A 73 -0.53 -12.27 -1.14
C GLU A 73 -1.85 -12.99 -0.92
N THR A 74 -2.17 -13.33 0.33
CA THR A 74 -3.44 -13.99 0.70
C THR A 74 -4.61 -13.05 0.41
N THR A 75 -4.49 -11.79 0.82
CA THR A 75 -5.45 -10.71 0.59
C THR A 75 -5.71 -10.50 -0.89
N LEU A 76 -4.67 -10.53 -1.73
CA LEU A 76 -4.77 -10.35 -3.19
C LEU A 76 -5.43 -11.53 -3.91
N LYS A 77 -5.30 -12.77 -3.41
CA LYS A 77 -5.94 -13.95 -4.02
C LYS A 77 -7.45 -14.00 -3.77
N GLY A 78 -7.91 -13.48 -2.64
CA GLY A 78 -9.31 -13.54 -2.23
C GLY A 78 -10.17 -12.35 -2.64
N SER A 79 -9.58 -11.30 -3.24
CA SER A 79 -10.24 -10.01 -3.41
C SER A 79 -10.14 -9.48 -4.83
N HIS A 80 -11.26 -9.00 -5.37
CA HIS A 80 -11.28 -8.24 -6.62
C HIS A 80 -11.03 -6.75 -6.33
N TYR A 81 -9.76 -6.37 -6.33
CA TYR A 81 -9.37 -4.97 -6.22
C TYR A 81 -9.62 -4.23 -7.52
N ALA A 82 -10.39 -3.15 -7.45
CA ALA A 82 -10.63 -2.24 -8.55
C ALA A 82 -10.43 -0.80 -8.10
N PHE A 83 -9.93 0.03 -9.02
CA PHE A 83 -10.06 1.48 -8.88
C PHE A 83 -11.50 1.86 -9.20
N GLY A 84 -12.05 2.84 -8.48
CA GLY A 84 -13.41 3.30 -8.76
C GLY A 84 -13.52 3.86 -10.18
N SER A 85 -14.55 3.45 -10.91
CA SER A 85 -14.96 4.16 -12.12
C SER A 85 -15.45 5.54 -11.70
N ARG A 86 -14.74 6.58 -12.12
CA ARG A 86 -15.29 7.94 -12.07
C ARG A 86 -16.40 8.08 -13.09
#